data_AF-A0A6M4A8F1-F1
#
_entry.id   AF-A0A6M4A8F1-F1
#
_cell.length_a   1.000
_cell.length_b   1.000
_cell.length_c   1.000
_cell.angle_alpha   90.00
_cell.angle_beta   90.00
_cell.angle_gamma   90.00
#
_symmetry.space_group_name_H-M   'P 1'
#
loop_
_entity.id
_entity.type
_entity.pdbx_description
1 polymer ?
#
loop_
_entity_poly.entity_id
_entity_poly.type
_entity_poly.pdbx_seq_one_letter_code
_entity_poly.pdbx_strand_id
1 'polypeptide(L)'
;MMQKSPISTLIEIAEKDSDESAKRLGKTIHAHEETEKQLSLLLKYRDDYQQRFEEGGAKGLSTAQYMNFLSFISKLDSAVDGQKQVVRDAEYKIVLARNQWQECEKKRLSYNTLNNRSQASLQKKEAKLDQKNTDEHAARSFFYKR
;
A
#
# COMPACT_ATOMS: atom_id res chain seq x y z
N MET A 1 27.96 -3.59 -25.62
CA MET A 1 26.84 -3.22 -24.72
C MET A 1 26.40 -4.48 -24.00
N MET A 2 26.36 -4.45 -22.66
CA MET A 2 25.89 -5.59 -21.86
C MET A 2 24.41 -5.82 -22.17
N GLN A 3 24.06 -6.92 -22.84
CA GLN A 3 22.67 -7.22 -23.16
C GLN A 3 21.88 -7.38 -21.86
N LYS A 4 20.83 -6.58 -21.71
CA LYS A 4 19.94 -6.62 -20.54
C LYS A 4 19.24 -7.98 -20.52
N SER A 5 19.45 -8.74 -19.45
CA SER A 5 18.90 -10.08 -19.32
C SER A 5 17.36 -10.00 -19.23
N PRO A 6 16.60 -10.97 -19.79
CA PRO A 6 15.15 -11.02 -19.61
C PRO A 6 14.72 -10.93 -18.14
N ILE A 7 15.50 -11.49 -17.21
CA ILE A 7 15.21 -11.42 -15.77
C ILE A 7 15.37 -10.00 -15.20
N SER A 8 16.32 -9.20 -15.70
CA SER A 8 16.50 -7.83 -15.22
C SER A 8 15.35 -6.93 -15.70
N THR A 9 14.81 -7.16 -16.90
CA THR A 9 13.60 -6.49 -17.36
C THR A 9 12.38 -6.86 -16.50
N LEU A 10 12.24 -8.13 -16.11
CA LEU A 10 11.16 -8.56 -15.21
C LEU A 10 11.27 -7.95 -13.81
N ILE A 11 12.49 -7.76 -13.29
CA ILE A 11 12.74 -7.08 -12.01
C ILE A 11 12.27 -5.62 -12.09
N GLU A 12 12.66 -4.88 -13.12
CA GLU A 12 12.28 -3.48 -13.27
C GLU A 12 10.77 -3.29 -13.40
N ILE A 13 10.10 -4.18 -14.13
CA ILE A 13 8.63 -4.17 -14.23
C ILE A 13 8.02 -4.42 -12.84
N ALA A 14 8.51 -5.43 -12.11
CA ALA A 14 7.99 -5.74 -10.77
C ALA A 14 8.28 -4.65 -9.73
N GLU A 15 9.42 -3.95 -9.84
CA GLU A 15 9.74 -2.77 -9.04
C GLU A 15 8.75 -1.64 -9.31
N LYS A 16 8.51 -1.31 -10.58
CA LYS A 16 7.54 -0.29 -10.97
C LYS A 16 6.12 -0.64 -10.49
N ASP A 17 5.70 -1.89 -10.64
CA ASP A 17 4.39 -2.36 -10.20
C ASP A 17 4.25 -2.29 -8.66
N SER A 18 5.32 -2.64 -7.92
CA SER A 18 5.35 -2.52 -6.46
C SER A 18 5.25 -1.06 -6.02
N ASP A 19 6.04 -0.16 -6.64
CA ASP A 19 6.01 1.28 -6.34
C ASP A 19 4.64 1.90 -6.65
N GLU A 20 4.03 1.54 -7.77
CA GLU A 20 2.70 2.03 -8.15
C GLU A 20 1.62 1.55 -7.19
N SER A 21 1.65 0.26 -6.82
CA SER A 21 0.70 -0.30 -5.84
C SER A 21 0.89 0.29 -4.44
N ALA A 22 2.13 0.58 -4.02
CA ALA A 22 2.42 1.29 -2.77
C ALA A 22 1.84 2.72 -2.77
N LYS A 23 2.02 3.47 -3.87
CA LYS A 23 1.41 4.80 -4.04
C LYS A 23 -0.11 4.74 -3.98
N ARG A 24 -0.73 3.74 -4.61
CA ARG A 24 -2.18 3.53 -4.57
C ARG A 24 -2.67 3.20 -3.16
N LEU A 25 -1.94 2.36 -2.42
CA LEU A 25 -2.24 2.06 -1.03
C LEU A 25 -2.19 3.34 -0.18
N GLY A 26 -1.14 4.15 -0.32
CA GLY A 26 -1.02 5.44 0.38
C GLY A 26 -2.20 6.38 0.09
N LYS A 27 -2.60 6.53 -1.18
CA LYS A 27 -3.78 7.31 -1.56
C LYS A 27 -5.07 6.78 -0.93
N THR A 28 -5.20 5.46 -0.81
CA THR A 28 -6.40 4.82 -0.25
C THR A 28 -6.47 5.02 1.26
N ILE A 29 -5.33 4.93 1.96
CA ILE A 29 -5.23 5.26 3.39
C ILE A 29 -5.59 6.71 3.63
N HIS A 30 -5.03 7.63 2.84
CA HIS A 30 -5.35 9.05 3.00
C HIS A 30 -6.83 9.35 2.73
N ALA A 31 -7.43 8.73 1.71
CA ALA A 31 -8.86 8.86 1.44
C ALA A 31 -9.72 8.35 2.62
N HIS A 32 -9.34 7.25 3.25
CA HIS A 32 -10.01 6.74 4.46
C HIS A 32 -9.93 7.74 5.62
N GLU A 33 -8.74 8.28 5.90
CA GLU A 33 -8.57 9.30 6.96
C GLU A 33 -9.51 10.50 6.76
N GLU A 34 -9.70 10.96 5.52
CA GLU A 34 -10.65 12.03 5.22
C GLU A 34 -12.11 11.62 5.50
N THR A 35 -12.49 10.36 5.22
CA THR A 35 -13.83 9.86 5.56
C THR A 35 -14.06 9.78 7.08
N GLU A 36 -13.03 9.40 7.85
CA GLU A 36 -13.09 9.39 9.31
C GLU A 36 -13.19 10.79 9.89
N LYS A 37 -12.44 11.76 9.35
CA LYS A 37 -12.54 13.18 9.73
C LYS A 37 -13.95 13.72 9.51
N GLN A 38 -14.57 13.40 8.37
CA GLN A 38 -15.95 13.77 8.08
C GLN A 38 -16.94 13.14 9.08
N LEU A 39 -16.75 11.86 9.43
CA LEU A 39 -17.59 11.19 10.43
C LEU A 39 -17.45 11.87 11.80
N SER A 40 -16.22 12.16 12.23
CA SER A 40 -15.94 12.85 13.49
C SER A 40 -16.59 14.24 13.53
N LEU A 41 -16.55 14.99 12.42
CA LEU A 41 -17.22 16.28 12.32
C LEU A 41 -18.74 16.16 12.46
N LEU A 42 -19.37 15.17 11.82
CA LEU A 42 -20.81 14.94 11.92
C LEU A 42 -21.21 14.56 13.35
N LEU A 43 -20.45 13.69 14.01
CA LEU A 43 -20.70 13.29 15.40
C LEU A 43 -20.57 14.48 16.34
N LYS A 44 -19.50 15.28 16.21
CA LYS A 44 -19.33 16.48 17.02
C LYS A 44 -20.46 17.47 16.81
N TYR A 45 -20.84 17.71 15.55
CA TYR A 45 -21.93 18.63 15.23
C TYR A 45 -23.27 18.16 15.80
N ARG A 46 -23.51 16.84 15.81
CA ARG A 46 -24.68 16.23 16.43
C ARG A 46 -24.72 16.49 17.94
N ASP A 47 -23.62 16.25 18.63
CA ASP A 47 -23.53 16.43 20.07
C ASP A 47 -23.70 17.92 20.45
N ASP A 48 -23.02 18.82 19.72
CA ASP A 48 -23.19 20.28 19.89
C ASP A 48 -24.64 20.72 19.67
N TYR A 49 -25.33 20.10 18.69
CA TYR A 49 -26.73 20.43 18.38
C TYR A 49 -27.70 19.92 19.46
N GLN A 50 -27.46 18.73 20.01
CA GLN A 50 -28.22 18.19 21.15
C GLN A 50 -28.05 19.06 22.39
N GLN A 51 -26.81 19.44 22.73
CA GLN A 51 -26.53 20.29 23.89
C GLN A 51 -27.25 21.65 23.79
N ARG A 52 -27.21 22.30 22.63
CA ARG A 52 -27.94 23.57 22.40
C ARG A 52 -29.44 23.44 22.59
N PHE A 53 -29.99 22.29 22.20
CA PHE A 53 -31.42 22.01 22.37
C PHE A 53 -31.77 21.82 23.86
N GLU A 54 -30.95 21.10 24.63
CA GLU A 54 -31.13 20.93 26.08
C GLU A 54 -31.05 22.27 26.83
N GLU A 55 -30.06 23.10 26.51
CA GLU A 55 -29.89 24.45 27.07
C GLU A 55 -31.08 25.37 26.73
N GLY A 56 -31.64 25.24 25.53
CA GLY A 56 -32.84 25.95 25.10
C GLY A 56 -34.12 25.44 25.79
N GLY A 57 -34.21 24.13 26.03
CA GLY A 57 -35.33 23.49 26.72
C GLY A 57 -35.48 23.93 28.17
N ALA A 58 -34.38 24.24 28.86
CA ALA A 58 -34.41 24.83 30.20
C ALA A 58 -35.15 26.17 30.27
N LYS A 59 -35.36 26.86 29.14
CA LYS A 59 -36.08 28.15 29.05
C LYS A 59 -37.53 28.01 28.56
N GLY A 60 -37.99 26.78 28.30
CA GLY A 60 -39.29 26.49 27.68
C GLY A 60 -39.21 26.53 26.14
N LEU A 61 -39.74 25.49 25.50
CA LEU A 61 -39.76 25.34 24.04
C LEU A 61 -41.18 25.36 23.50
N SER A 62 -41.38 26.03 22.36
CA SER A 62 -42.60 25.86 21.57
C SER A 62 -42.64 24.49 20.88
N THR A 63 -43.84 23.99 20.62
CA THR A 63 -44.04 22.74 19.85
C THR A 63 -43.35 22.79 18.48
N ALA A 64 -43.34 23.94 17.81
CA ALA A 64 -42.67 24.10 16.52
C ALA A 64 -41.16 23.91 16.61
N GLN A 65 -40.51 24.48 17.65
CA GLN A 65 -39.07 24.30 17.88
C GLN A 65 -38.73 22.84 18.18
N TYR A 66 -39.56 22.15 18.95
CA TYR A 66 -39.39 20.72 19.23
C TYR A 66 -39.46 19.87 17.95
N MET A 67 -40.48 20.09 17.12
CA MET A 67 -40.65 19.35 15.87
C MET A 67 -39.51 19.60 14.87
N ASN A 68 -39.02 20.85 14.80
CA ASN A 68 -37.86 21.20 13.98
C ASN A 68 -36.59 20.47 14.44
N PHE A 69 -36.37 20.42 15.76
CA PHE A 69 -35.25 19.67 16.34
C PHE A 69 -35.32 18.19 15.97
N LEU A 70 -36.48 17.54 16.18
CA LEU A 70 -36.67 16.12 15.84
C LEU A 70 -36.43 15.84 14.35
N SER A 71 -36.92 16.71 13.46
CA SER A 71 -36.70 16.57 12.02
C SER A 71 -35.22 16.68 11.65
N PHE A 72 -34.50 17.64 12.23
CA PHE A 72 -33.10 17.86 11.91
C PHE A 72 -32.19 16.78 12.50
N ILE A 73 -32.39 16.39 13.77
CA ILE A 73 -31.58 15.35 14.41
C ILE A 73 -31.72 14.02 13.67
N SER A 74 -32.94 13.66 13.22
CA SER A 74 -33.17 12.45 12.43
C SER A 74 -32.42 12.46 11.09
N LYS A 75 -32.36 13.61 10.41
CA LYS A 75 -31.57 13.77 9.17
C LYS A 75 -30.08 13.65 9.45
N LEU A 76 -29.62 14.22 10.57
CA LEU A 76 -28.22 14.17 10.97
C LEU A 76 -27.78 12.75 11.35
N ASP A 77 -28.62 12.02 12.09
CA ASP A 77 -28.41 10.59 12.39
C ASP A 77 -28.31 9.76 11.11
N SER A 78 -29.20 10.02 10.15
CA SER A 78 -29.16 9.36 8.83
C SER A 78 -27.87 9.67 8.07
N ALA A 79 -27.39 10.91 8.14
CA ALA A 79 -26.12 11.31 7.52
C ALA A 79 -24.91 10.66 8.21
N VAL A 80 -24.92 10.58 9.54
CA VAL A 80 -23.89 9.86 10.32
C VAL A 80 -23.85 8.39 9.92
N ASP A 81 -25.00 7.73 9.84
CA ASP A 81 -25.05 6.31 9.45
C ASP A 81 -24.60 6.09 8.01
N GLY A 82 -24.96 7.00 7.09
CA GLY A 82 -24.42 7.02 5.73
C GLY A 82 -22.90 7.15 5.73
N GLN A 83 -22.34 8.08 6.49
CA GLN A 83 -20.89 8.28 6.56
C GLN A 83 -20.17 7.08 7.21
N LYS A 84 -20.76 6.41 8.20
CA LYS A 84 -20.21 5.16 8.75
C LYS A 84 -20.10 4.06 7.69
N GLN A 85 -21.04 3.97 6.74
CA GLN A 85 -20.91 3.03 5.61
C GLN A 85 -19.74 3.42 4.70
N VAL A 86 -19.60 4.71 4.40
CA VAL A 86 -18.49 5.22 3.58
C VAL A 86 -17.13 4.90 4.21
N VAL A 87 -17.00 5.05 5.54
CA VAL A 87 -15.78 4.66 6.28
C VAL A 87 -15.51 3.17 6.12
N ARG A 88 -16.50 2.31 6.36
CA ARG A 88 -16.36 0.84 6.19
C ARG A 88 -15.93 0.44 4.77
N ASP A 89 -16.52 1.08 3.76
CA ASP A 89 -16.15 0.83 2.36
C ASP A 89 -14.70 1.27 2.08
N ALA A 90 -14.25 2.37 2.70
CA ALA A 90 -12.88 2.83 2.60
C ALA A 90 -11.90 1.89 3.33
N GLU A 91 -12.25 1.36 4.51
CA GLU A 91 -11.48 0.32 5.21
C GLU A 91 -11.30 -0.92 4.33
N TYR A 92 -12.37 -1.38 3.69
CA TYR A 92 -12.31 -2.52 2.77
C TYR A 92 -11.39 -2.24 1.57
N LYS A 93 -11.44 -1.03 1.00
CA LYS A 93 -10.53 -0.63 -0.09
C LYS A 93 -9.06 -0.63 0.36
N ILE A 94 -8.75 -0.25 1.60
CA ILE A 94 -7.39 -0.35 2.14
C ILE A 94 -6.93 -1.81 2.14
N VAL A 95 -7.78 -2.74 2.61
CA VAL A 95 -7.45 -4.17 2.63
C VAL A 95 -7.14 -4.68 1.22
N LEU A 96 -7.97 -4.35 0.24
CA LEU A 96 -7.74 -4.74 -1.16
C LEU A 96 -6.43 -4.15 -1.71
N ALA A 97 -6.18 -2.85 -1.48
CA ALA A 97 -4.96 -2.20 -1.94
C ALA A 97 -3.71 -2.78 -1.27
N ARG A 98 -3.80 -3.14 0.01
CA ARG A 98 -2.71 -3.78 0.77
C ARG A 98 -2.40 -5.16 0.21
N ASN A 99 -3.41 -5.98 -0.05
CA ASN A 99 -3.22 -7.30 -0.63
C ASN A 99 -2.56 -7.20 -2.02
N GLN A 100 -3.01 -6.26 -2.85
CA GLN A 100 -2.40 -6.03 -4.17
C GLN A 100 -0.93 -5.63 -4.06
N TRP A 101 -0.59 -4.73 -3.14
CA TRP A 101 0.79 -4.32 -2.91
C TRP A 101 1.66 -5.49 -2.43
N GLN A 102 1.15 -6.32 -1.51
CA GLN A 102 1.85 -7.50 -1.01
C GLN A 102 2.15 -8.51 -2.13
N GLU A 103 1.21 -8.75 -3.04
CA GLU A 103 1.43 -9.64 -4.19
C GLU A 103 2.47 -9.08 -5.18
N CYS A 104 2.43 -7.77 -5.46
CA CYS A 104 3.47 -7.11 -6.27
C CYS A 104 4.86 -7.25 -5.61
N GLU A 105 4.95 -7.02 -4.31
CA GLU A 105 6.21 -7.09 -3.57
C GLU A 105 6.76 -8.52 -3.50
N LYS A 106 5.89 -9.51 -3.30
CA LYS A 106 6.26 -10.93 -3.35
C LYS A 106 6.83 -11.32 -4.71
N LYS A 107 6.21 -10.86 -5.81
CA LYS A 107 6.69 -11.08 -7.17
C LYS A 107 8.07 -10.46 -7.39
N ARG A 108 8.26 -9.21 -6.93
CA ARG A 108 9.54 -8.48 -6.99
C ARG A 108 10.65 -9.22 -6.26
N LEU A 109 10.39 -9.71 -5.04
CA LEU A 109 11.35 -10.50 -4.25
C LEU A 109 11.68 -11.84 -4.91
N SER A 110 10.69 -12.50 -5.52
CA SER A 110 10.89 -13.73 -6.27
C SER A 110 11.84 -13.54 -7.45
N TYR A 111 11.65 -12.49 -8.26
CA TYR A 111 12.55 -12.21 -9.38
C TYR A 111 13.96 -11.83 -8.94
N ASN A 112 14.10 -11.04 -7.88
CA ASN A 112 15.41 -10.74 -7.29
C ASN A 112 16.13 -12.01 -6.83
N THR A 113 15.41 -12.93 -6.19
CA THR A 113 15.97 -14.23 -5.78
C THR A 113 16.45 -15.06 -6.96
N LEU A 114 15.67 -15.12 -8.06
CA LEU A 114 16.05 -15.82 -9.28
C LEU A 114 17.28 -15.20 -9.95
N ASN A 115 17.34 -13.87 -10.02
CA ASN A 115 18.48 -13.16 -10.57
C ASN A 115 19.75 -13.43 -9.76
N ASN A 116 19.69 -13.34 -8.43
CA ASN A 116 20.83 -13.63 -7.56
C ASN A 116 21.36 -15.07 -7.76
N ARG A 117 20.46 -16.05 -7.89
CA ARG A 117 20.84 -17.44 -8.19
C ARG A 117 21.51 -17.57 -9.56
N SER A 118 20.98 -16.88 -10.58
CA SER A 118 21.56 -16.86 -11.92
C SER A 118 22.98 -16.28 -11.91
N GLN A 119 23.16 -15.11 -11.28
CA GLN A 119 24.47 -14.46 -11.14
C GLN A 119 25.47 -15.35 -10.40
N ALA A 120 25.06 -15.97 -9.29
CA ALA A 120 25.93 -16.90 -8.55
C ALA A 120 26.34 -18.13 -9.40
N SER A 121 25.44 -18.63 -10.25
CA SER A 121 25.77 -19.73 -11.17
C SER A 121 26.74 -19.31 -12.27
N LEU A 122 26.59 -18.10 -12.82
CA LEU A 122 27.49 -17.55 -13.82
C LEU A 122 28.89 -17.34 -13.24
N GLN A 123 29.00 -16.70 -12.07
CA GLN A 123 30.27 -16.49 -11.37
C GLN A 123 30.99 -17.82 -11.09
N LYS A 124 30.27 -18.86 -10.67
CA LYS A 124 30.85 -20.20 -10.47
C LYS A 124 31.37 -20.81 -11.77
N LYS A 125 30.71 -20.57 -12.89
CA LYS A 125 31.15 -21.07 -14.21
C LYS A 125 32.39 -20.33 -14.68
N GLU A 126 32.41 -19.00 -14.54
CA GLU A 126 33.56 -18.16 -14.87
C GLU A 126 34.79 -18.54 -14.04
N ALA A 127 34.64 -18.66 -12.72
CA ALA A 127 35.73 -19.08 -11.83
C ALA A 127 36.33 -20.45 -12.22
N LYS A 128 35.50 -21.40 -12.67
CA LYS A 128 35.97 -22.71 -13.17
C LYS A 128 36.75 -22.59 -14.48
N LEU A 129 36.33 -21.71 -15.38
CA LEU A 129 37.02 -21.47 -16.64
C LEU A 129 38.37 -20.78 -16.40
N ASP A 130 38.40 -19.78 -15.52
CA ASP A 130 39.62 -19.07 -15.15
C ASP A 130 40.63 -19.99 -14.45
N GLN A 131 40.15 -20.84 -13.54
CA GLN A 131 41.00 -21.87 -12.90
C GLN A 131 41.60 -22.80 -13.96
N LYS A 132 40.77 -23.34 -14.87
CA LYS A 132 41.25 -24.21 -15.94
C LYS A 132 42.31 -23.54 -16.82
N ASN A 133 42.07 -22.29 -17.24
CA ASN A 133 43.02 -21.55 -18.08
C ASN A 133 44.35 -21.34 -17.34
N THR A 134 44.29 -20.99 -16.04
CA THR A 134 45.47 -20.81 -15.19
C THR A 134 46.28 -22.09 -15.08
N ASP A 135 45.60 -23.22 -14.83
CA ASP A 135 46.23 -24.54 -14.72
C ASP A 135 46.89 -24.95 -16.05
N GLU A 136 46.23 -24.72 -17.20
CA GLU A 136 46.80 -24.98 -18.52
C GLU A 136 48.02 -24.12 -18.81
N HIS A 137 47.99 -22.84 -18.47
CA HIS A 137 49.14 -21.95 -18.60
C HIS A 137 50.31 -22.39 -17.73
N ALA A 138 50.06 -22.71 -16.46
CA ALA A 138 51.08 -23.20 -15.54
C ALA A 138 51.73 -24.52 -16.03
N ALA A 139 50.90 -25.46 -16.52
CA ALA A 139 51.39 -26.71 -17.09
C ALA A 139 52.29 -26.46 -18.31
N ARG A 140 51.86 -25.61 -19.27
CA ARG A 140 52.70 -25.25 -20.44
C ARG A 140 54.02 -24.62 -20.00
N SER A 141 54.00 -23.65 -19.10
CA SER A 141 55.21 -23.01 -18.59
C SER A 141 56.16 -23.99 -17.89
N PHE A 142 55.65 -25.01 -17.21
CA PHE A 142 56.46 -26.07 -16.62
C PHE A 142 57.14 -26.94 -17.69
N PHE A 143 56.42 -27.31 -18.75
CA PHE A 143 56.97 -28.11 -19.85
C PHE A 143 58.07 -27.38 -20.64
N TYR A 144 57.98 -26.06 -20.82
CA TYR A 144 58.99 -25.28 -21.55
C TYR A 144 60.22 -24.87 -20.71
N LYS A 145 60.21 -25.11 -19.40
CA LYS A 145 61.34 -24.82 -18.50
C LYS A 145 62.27 -26.02 -18.26
N ARG A 146 62.03 -27.14 -18.93
CA ARG A 146 62.79 -28.38 -18.85
C ARG A 146 63.53 -28.63 -20.16
#